data_AF-A0ABD3PGZ5-F1
#
_entry.id   AF-A0ABD3PGZ5-F1
#
_cell.length_a   1.000
_cell.length_b   1.000
_cell.length_c   1.000
_cell.angle_alpha   90.00
_cell.angle_beta   90.00
_cell.angle_gamma   90.00
#
_symmetry.space_group_name_H-M   'P 1'
#
loop_
_entity.id
_entity.type
_entity.pdbx_description
1 polymer ?
#
loop_
_entity_poly.entity_id
_entity_poly.type
_entity_poly.pdbx_seq_one_letter_code
_entity_poly.pdbx_strand_id
1 'polypeptide(L)'
;MLFSRRLVVTTSILWSLSCQSSRHSCHAFSQPSQRQLLHDTSVGRPSSRLHLFQSSLQKSNEIKLAAVSTNKNSVTAAAKCRIPAEELSTLNEGFAVGSAPPFPYTFDLLRKNTEDDCTISNHATKMMIRHLEEDDIVGILPELVREFGSLMPQTNSNNPGDKVASEVENYLFSITVLIGLTQRVKRRIKGYPEGRKSNYPDHNVICIVEQIPVISSNPTQPQSYNEQIVGIGEISWQPPNPNRNAPPFVLPYFIKQLLSKFNAGTDDDGQLVDTPRGYISNVLVWKSRRGLGYARVLMAALEGIAKSWKCQDVRLHVDADEKSGKVAQSLYRNLGYAGVPDRGSTSRKAKGDRVGLEWLGPSMVNEGLYMVDGIPLLYMQKSFEI
;
A
#
# COMPACT_ATOMS: atom_id res chain seq x y z
N MET A 1 14.35 -9.28 29.05
CA MET A 1 15.34 -8.44 28.36
C MET A 1 15.54 -8.92 26.92
N LEU A 2 14.55 -8.67 26.04
CA LEU A 2 14.60 -8.95 24.61
C LEU A 2 13.99 -7.73 23.90
N PHE A 3 14.74 -6.64 23.87
CA PHE A 3 14.40 -5.41 23.15
C PHE A 3 15.64 -4.94 22.40
N SER A 4 15.43 -4.40 21.19
CA SER A 4 16.45 -3.80 20.31
C SER A 4 17.20 -4.72 19.32
N ARG A 5 16.47 -5.39 18.41
CA ARG A 5 17.08 -5.91 17.16
C ARG A 5 16.31 -5.66 15.86
N ARG A 6 15.19 -4.91 15.87
CA ARG A 6 14.34 -4.79 14.66
C ARG A 6 14.36 -3.43 13.94
N LEU A 7 15.14 -2.45 14.43
CA LEU A 7 15.24 -1.11 13.81
C LEU A 7 16.42 -0.94 12.82
N VAL A 8 17.24 -1.98 12.60
CA VAL A 8 18.49 -1.84 11.80
C VAL A 8 18.29 -2.06 10.29
N VAL A 9 17.18 -2.64 9.84
CA VAL A 9 17.11 -3.12 8.44
C VAL A 9 16.68 -2.05 7.43
N THR A 10 16.03 -0.96 7.85
CA THR A 10 15.57 0.09 6.92
C THR A 10 16.62 1.15 6.58
N THR A 11 17.74 1.23 7.31
CA THR A 11 18.82 2.21 7.08
C THR A 11 20.10 1.62 6.45
N SER A 12 20.25 0.29 6.35
CA SER A 12 21.50 -0.34 5.86
C SER A 12 21.63 -0.47 4.33
N ILE A 13 20.68 0.02 3.53
CA ILE A 13 20.72 -0.11 2.05
C ILE A 13 21.60 0.97 1.38
N LEU A 14 22.09 1.98 2.11
CA LEU A 14 22.96 3.03 1.56
C LEU A 14 24.46 2.86 1.86
N TRP A 15 24.90 1.75 2.47
CA TRP A 15 26.30 1.60 2.90
C TRP A 15 26.92 0.20 2.72
N SER A 16 26.66 -0.45 1.59
CA SER A 16 27.31 -1.73 1.24
C SER A 16 27.80 -1.84 -0.21
N LEU A 17 28.16 -0.70 -0.81
CA LEU A 17 28.94 -0.63 -2.06
C LEU A 17 30.20 0.23 -1.86
N SER A 18 31.10 -0.24 -0.98
CA SER A 18 32.48 0.24 -0.93
C SER A 18 33.43 -0.91 -0.60
N CYS A 19 34.18 -1.32 -1.62
CA CYS A 19 35.49 -1.99 -1.59
C CYS A 19 35.67 -3.22 -0.67
N GLN A 20 35.58 -4.41 -1.27
CA GLN A 20 36.42 -5.54 -0.85
C GLN A 20 37.82 -5.35 -1.44
N SER A 21 38.80 -5.10 -0.59
CA SER A 21 40.18 -5.51 -0.85
C SER A 21 40.95 -5.69 0.45
N SER A 22 41.64 -6.83 0.51
CA SER A 22 42.82 -7.13 1.31
C SER A 22 42.65 -7.63 2.76
N ARG A 23 43.19 -8.84 2.91
CA ARG A 23 43.42 -9.66 4.10
C ARG A 23 44.28 -8.94 5.13
N HIS A 24 44.07 -9.20 6.43
CA HIS A 24 45.07 -9.82 7.31
C HIS A 24 44.48 -10.19 8.68
N SER A 25 45.16 -11.15 9.31
CA SER A 25 44.76 -11.98 10.44
C SER A 25 45.28 -11.41 11.77
N CYS A 26 44.68 -11.89 12.88
CA CYS A 26 45.31 -12.30 14.15
C CYS A 26 44.80 -11.68 15.47
N HIS A 27 44.59 -12.60 16.44
CA HIS A 27 44.53 -12.52 17.92
C HIS A 27 43.45 -11.65 18.60
N ALA A 28 42.50 -12.23 19.36
CA ALA A 28 42.57 -12.95 20.65
C ALA A 28 42.68 -12.03 21.89
N PHE A 29 41.88 -12.40 22.90
CA PHE A 29 41.93 -12.09 24.34
C PHE A 29 40.93 -11.10 25.00
N SER A 30 40.13 -11.72 25.88
CA SER A 30 39.72 -11.34 27.26
C SER A 30 38.79 -10.16 27.54
N GLN A 31 37.64 -10.50 28.15
CA GLN A 31 36.94 -9.69 29.16
C GLN A 31 37.78 -9.61 30.45
N PRO A 32 37.55 -8.58 31.30
CA PRO A 32 36.72 -8.88 32.48
C PRO A 32 35.83 -7.74 33.02
N SER A 33 34.83 -8.20 33.79
CA SER A 33 34.28 -7.69 35.06
C SER A 33 33.61 -6.32 35.20
N GLN A 34 32.42 -6.43 35.78
CA GLN A 34 31.57 -5.44 36.46
C GLN A 34 32.31 -4.45 37.38
N ARG A 35 31.80 -3.21 37.41
CA ARG A 35 31.69 -2.41 38.64
C ARG A 35 30.49 -1.46 38.56
N GLN A 36 29.61 -1.58 39.56
CA GLN A 36 28.58 -0.60 39.89
C GLN A 36 29.23 0.68 40.42
N LEU A 37 28.70 1.85 40.04
CA LEU A 37 28.77 3.04 40.87
C LEU A 37 27.61 3.99 40.55
N LEU A 38 26.82 4.27 41.59
CA LEU A 38 25.82 5.32 41.69
C LEU A 38 26.51 6.69 41.61
N HIS A 39 25.92 7.64 40.88
CA HIS A 39 25.82 9.03 41.32
C HIS A 39 24.76 9.78 40.51
N ASP A 40 23.78 10.32 41.24
CA ASP A 40 22.88 11.39 40.80
C ASP A 40 23.66 12.68 40.55
N THR A 41 23.32 13.39 39.48
CA THR A 41 23.20 14.86 39.50
C THR A 41 22.47 15.36 38.26
N SER A 42 21.31 15.97 38.52
CA SER A 42 20.52 16.71 37.55
C SER A 42 21.24 17.99 37.12
N VAL A 43 21.36 18.23 35.81
CA VAL A 43 21.48 19.58 35.26
C VAL A 43 20.61 19.66 34.01
N GLY A 44 19.60 20.52 34.07
CA GLY A 44 18.63 20.73 33.00
C GLY A 44 19.27 21.28 31.73
N ARG A 45 18.82 20.75 30.59
CA ARG A 45 18.96 21.40 29.29
C ARG A 45 17.59 21.50 28.62
N PRO A 46 17.31 22.63 27.95
CA PRO A 46 16.03 22.84 27.30
C PRO A 46 15.91 21.86 26.13
N SER A 47 14.89 21.01 26.20
CA SER A 47 14.45 20.19 25.09
C SER A 47 13.91 21.13 24.00
N SER A 48 14.68 21.28 22.93
CA SER A 48 14.21 21.81 21.64
C SER A 48 13.20 20.81 21.07
N ARG A 49 11.95 20.94 21.51
CA ARG A 49 10.79 20.21 20.96
C ARG A 49 10.63 20.58 19.50
N LEU A 50 10.72 19.56 18.64
CA LEU A 50 10.37 19.59 17.22
C LEU A 50 8.87 19.92 17.06
N HIS A 51 8.53 21.21 17.11
CA HIS A 51 7.17 21.74 16.95
C HIS A 51 6.70 21.86 15.49
N LEU A 52 7.51 21.43 14.52
CA LEU A 52 7.31 21.77 13.11
C LEU A 52 6.13 21.05 12.42
N PHE A 53 5.60 19.96 12.99
CA PHE A 53 4.51 19.20 12.36
C PHE A 53 3.28 18.97 13.22
N GLN A 54 3.39 19.10 14.55
CA GLN A 54 2.22 18.97 15.43
C GLN A 54 1.18 20.06 15.17
N SER A 55 1.63 21.28 14.87
CA SER A 55 0.77 22.39 14.48
C SER A 55 0.13 22.18 13.11
N SER A 56 0.82 21.56 12.15
CA SER A 56 0.25 21.26 10.82
C SER A 56 -0.80 20.14 10.86
N LEU A 57 -0.56 19.11 11.69
CA LEU A 57 -1.51 18.02 11.94
C LEU A 57 -2.70 18.46 12.80
N GLN A 58 -2.51 19.36 13.77
CA GLN A 58 -3.61 19.94 14.55
C GLN A 58 -4.42 20.96 13.75
N LYS A 59 -3.76 21.81 12.96
CA LYS A 59 -4.44 22.84 12.14
C LYS A 59 -5.23 22.24 10.97
N SER A 60 -4.77 21.13 10.39
CA SER A 60 -5.56 20.36 9.41
C SER A 60 -6.78 19.68 10.05
N ASN A 61 -6.69 19.27 11.32
CA ASN A 61 -7.85 18.79 12.08
C ASN A 61 -8.81 19.94 12.45
N GLU A 62 -8.34 21.11 12.86
CA GLU A 62 -9.19 22.27 13.20
C GLU A 62 -9.88 22.88 11.97
N ILE A 63 -9.20 22.99 10.82
CA ILE A 63 -9.80 23.48 9.58
C ILE A 63 -10.86 22.48 9.05
N LYS A 64 -10.67 21.17 9.25
CA LYS A 64 -11.71 20.16 8.94
C LYS A 64 -12.84 20.13 9.98
N LEU A 65 -12.57 20.41 11.25
CA LEU A 65 -13.61 20.48 12.30
C LEU A 65 -14.49 21.74 12.16
N ALA A 66 -13.95 22.86 11.67
CA ALA A 66 -14.72 24.06 11.40
C ALA A 66 -15.60 23.95 10.13
N ALA A 67 -15.17 23.18 9.13
CA ALA A 67 -15.93 22.95 7.89
C ALA A 67 -16.87 21.73 7.95
N VAL A 68 -16.77 20.88 8.98
CA VAL A 68 -17.55 19.64 9.15
C VAL A 68 -18.15 19.59 10.56
N SER A 69 -18.78 20.69 10.98
CA SER A 69 -19.84 20.64 12.01
C SER A 69 -21.18 20.24 11.36
N THR A 70 -21.13 19.27 10.45
CA THR A 70 -22.29 18.62 9.87
C THR A 70 -22.75 17.54 10.83
N ASN A 71 -23.84 17.85 11.52
CA ASN A 71 -24.89 16.95 11.96
C ASN A 71 -24.50 15.45 11.98
N LYS A 72 -24.17 14.92 13.17
CA LYS A 72 -23.82 13.50 13.41
C LYS A 72 -24.90 12.50 12.95
N ASN A 73 -26.06 12.99 12.52
CA ASN A 73 -27.16 12.21 11.94
C ASN A 73 -27.11 12.06 10.41
N SER A 74 -26.15 12.65 9.69
CA SER A 74 -26.08 12.54 8.21
C SER A 74 -25.25 11.36 7.68
N VAL A 75 -24.41 10.73 8.52
CA VAL A 75 -23.56 9.60 8.10
C VAL A 75 -24.32 8.26 8.08
N THR A 76 -25.48 8.19 8.74
CA THR A 76 -26.34 6.99 8.77
C THR A 76 -27.20 6.80 7.51
N ALA A 77 -27.23 7.80 6.61
CA ALA A 77 -28.00 7.75 5.37
C ALA A 77 -27.15 7.99 4.11
N ALA A 78 -25.85 7.65 4.16
CA ALA A 78 -25.17 7.24 2.93
C ALA A 78 -25.87 5.95 2.46
N ALA A 79 -26.99 6.12 1.76
CA ALA A 79 -27.72 5.08 1.06
C ALA A 79 -26.67 4.20 0.38
N LYS A 80 -26.82 2.87 0.48
CA LYS A 80 -25.89 1.89 -0.08
C LYS A 80 -25.74 2.13 -1.59
N CYS A 81 -24.87 3.06 -1.96
CA CYS A 81 -24.54 3.39 -3.32
C CYS A 81 -23.87 2.16 -3.91
N ARG A 82 -24.47 1.64 -4.97
CA ARG A 82 -23.95 0.44 -5.63
C ARG A 82 -23.20 0.90 -6.87
N ILE A 83 -21.99 0.38 -7.03
CA ILE A 83 -21.24 0.51 -8.29
C ILE A 83 -22.04 -0.24 -9.37
N PRO A 84 -22.37 0.39 -10.50
CA PRO A 84 -23.04 -0.29 -11.60
C PRO A 84 -22.22 -1.50 -12.09
N ALA A 85 -22.90 -2.57 -12.53
CA ALA A 85 -22.21 -3.81 -12.88
C ALA A 85 -21.43 -3.67 -14.19
N GLU A 86 -21.96 -2.88 -15.12
CA GLU A 86 -21.38 -2.46 -16.38
C GLU A 86 -20.04 -1.74 -16.18
N GLU A 87 -19.97 -0.82 -15.21
CA GLU A 87 -18.73 -0.10 -14.89
C GLU A 87 -17.63 -1.03 -14.39
N LEU A 88 -18.01 -2.03 -13.58
CA LEU A 88 -17.07 -3.03 -13.11
C LEU A 88 -16.61 -3.96 -14.25
N SER A 89 -17.48 -4.29 -15.20
CA SER A 89 -17.11 -5.06 -16.40
C SER A 89 -16.08 -4.31 -17.23
N THR A 90 -16.35 -3.04 -17.54
CA THR A 90 -15.44 -2.16 -18.30
C THR A 90 -14.06 -2.10 -17.65
N LEU A 91 -13.99 -1.91 -16.33
CA LEU A 91 -12.71 -1.87 -15.62
C LEU A 91 -11.99 -3.24 -15.62
N ASN A 92 -12.73 -4.34 -15.52
CA ASN A 92 -12.17 -5.70 -15.49
C ASN A 92 -11.65 -6.16 -16.86
N GLU A 93 -12.33 -5.79 -17.94
CA GLU A 93 -11.87 -6.03 -19.32
C GLU A 93 -10.51 -5.36 -19.52
N GLY A 94 -10.32 -4.20 -18.91
CA GLY A 94 -9.08 -3.45 -18.87
C GLY A 94 -9.06 -2.35 -19.92
N PHE A 95 -7.94 -1.63 -19.99
CA PHE A 95 -7.77 -0.55 -20.96
C PHE A 95 -7.12 -1.09 -22.23
N ALA A 96 -7.37 -0.43 -23.38
CA ALA A 96 -6.85 -0.87 -24.66
C ALA A 96 -5.33 -1.14 -24.58
N VAL A 97 -4.90 -2.29 -25.11
CA VAL A 97 -3.51 -2.73 -24.96
C VAL A 97 -2.55 -1.71 -25.54
N GLY A 98 -1.63 -1.23 -24.71
CA GLY A 98 -0.64 -0.24 -25.11
C GLY A 98 -1.13 1.21 -25.15
N SER A 99 -2.39 1.50 -24.82
CA SER A 99 -2.84 2.86 -24.55
C SER A 99 -2.61 3.23 -23.08
N ALA A 100 -2.51 4.53 -22.79
CA ALA A 100 -2.61 4.99 -21.42
C ALA A 100 -4.01 4.62 -20.86
N PRO A 101 -4.13 4.32 -19.56
CA PRO A 101 -5.42 4.27 -18.90
C PRO A 101 -6.19 5.58 -19.13
N PRO A 102 -7.50 5.55 -19.40
CA PRO A 102 -8.32 6.73 -19.65
C PRO A 102 -8.67 7.43 -18.32
N PHE A 103 -7.65 7.82 -17.55
CA PHE A 103 -7.83 8.57 -16.32
C PHE A 103 -7.80 10.08 -16.58
N PRO A 104 -8.70 10.87 -15.94
CA PRO A 104 -9.72 10.44 -14.98
C PRO A 104 -10.87 9.65 -15.62
N TYR A 105 -11.34 8.61 -14.93
CA TYR A 105 -12.48 7.79 -15.30
C TYR A 105 -13.62 8.04 -14.32
N THR A 106 -14.76 8.56 -14.79
CA THR A 106 -15.87 8.98 -13.93
C THR A 106 -17.15 8.24 -14.28
N PHE A 107 -17.90 7.81 -13.26
CA PHE A 107 -19.22 7.18 -13.42
C PHE A 107 -20.14 7.56 -12.26
N ASP A 108 -21.46 7.50 -12.50
CA ASP A 108 -22.47 7.83 -11.51
C ASP A 108 -22.70 6.64 -10.56
N LEU A 109 -22.82 6.93 -9.26
CA LEU A 109 -23.18 5.92 -8.28
C LEU A 109 -24.70 5.73 -8.26
N LEU A 110 -25.16 4.48 -8.37
CA LEU A 110 -26.58 4.19 -8.30
C LEU A 110 -27.07 4.43 -6.88
N ARG A 111 -27.96 5.42 -6.73
CA ARG A 111 -28.73 5.59 -5.50
C ARG A 111 -29.73 4.44 -5.43
N LYS A 112 -29.76 3.73 -4.30
CA LYS A 112 -30.81 2.74 -4.06
C LYS A 112 -32.14 3.50 -4.02
N ASN A 113 -32.99 3.34 -5.05
CA ASN A 113 -34.32 3.92 -5.09
C ASN A 113 -35.09 3.46 -3.85
N THR A 114 -35.21 4.35 -2.86
CA THR A 114 -36.29 4.30 -1.89
C THR A 114 -37.45 5.02 -2.55
N GLU A 115 -38.51 4.29 -2.86
CA GLU A 115 -39.63 4.71 -3.71
C GLU A 115 -40.43 5.94 -3.21
N ASP A 116 -40.06 6.54 -2.06
CA ASP A 116 -40.94 7.48 -1.34
C ASP A 116 -40.53 8.96 -1.31
N ASP A 117 -39.41 9.38 -1.92
CA ASP A 117 -38.93 10.76 -1.71
C ASP A 117 -38.87 11.60 -3.01
N CYS A 118 -40.05 11.99 -3.48
CA CYS A 118 -40.22 13.02 -4.50
C CYS A 118 -39.97 14.39 -3.85
N THR A 119 -38.79 15.01 -4.05
CA THR A 119 -38.59 16.47 -4.32
C THR A 119 -37.20 17.03 -4.00
N ILE A 120 -36.26 16.29 -3.40
CA ILE A 120 -34.92 16.82 -3.13
C ILE A 120 -33.96 16.45 -4.26
N SER A 121 -33.48 17.48 -4.98
CA SER A 121 -32.57 17.47 -6.14
C SER A 121 -31.76 16.18 -6.36
N ASN A 122 -32.10 15.48 -7.45
CA ASN A 122 -31.54 14.21 -7.93
C ASN A 122 -30.10 14.31 -8.47
N HIS A 123 -29.21 15.08 -7.84
CA HIS A 123 -27.81 15.06 -8.26
C HIS A 123 -27.14 13.80 -7.70
N ALA A 124 -26.88 12.83 -8.58
CA ALA A 124 -26.19 11.61 -8.23
C ALA A 124 -24.77 11.93 -7.76
N THR A 125 -24.34 11.28 -6.67
CA THR A 125 -22.92 11.25 -6.28
C THR A 125 -22.14 10.56 -7.39
N LYS A 126 -21.04 11.16 -7.82
CA LYS A 126 -20.17 10.54 -8.83
C LYS A 126 -18.96 9.91 -8.17
N MET A 127 -18.43 8.89 -8.82
CA MET A 127 -17.15 8.30 -8.49
C MET A 127 -16.17 8.60 -9.61
N MET A 128 -14.96 9.01 -9.24
CA MET A 128 -13.85 9.22 -10.16
C MET A 128 -12.66 8.36 -9.76
N ILE A 129 -12.10 7.65 -10.71
CA ILE A 129 -10.80 6.99 -10.60
C ILE A 129 -9.81 7.87 -11.33
N ARG A 130 -8.77 8.34 -10.63
CA ARG A 130 -7.71 9.13 -11.26
C ARG A 130 -6.36 8.77 -10.67
N HIS A 131 -5.30 9.25 -11.31
CA HIS A 131 -3.99 9.20 -10.72
C HIS A 131 -3.92 10.04 -9.45
N LEU A 132 -3.08 9.61 -8.51
CA LEU A 132 -2.71 10.42 -7.36
C LEU A 132 -1.81 11.57 -7.83
N GLU A 133 -2.15 12.79 -7.44
CA GLU A 133 -1.40 14.00 -7.74
C GLU A 133 -0.58 14.45 -6.53
N GLU A 134 0.38 15.36 -6.74
CA GLU A 134 1.28 15.83 -5.68
C GLU A 134 0.53 16.50 -4.52
N ASP A 135 -0.51 17.28 -4.85
CA ASP A 135 -1.35 17.99 -3.89
C ASP A 135 -2.20 17.05 -3.01
N ASP A 136 -2.48 15.82 -3.49
CA ASP A 136 -3.26 14.84 -2.73
C ASP A 136 -2.45 14.20 -1.59
N ILE A 137 -1.11 14.13 -1.73
CA ILE A 137 -0.24 13.33 -0.86
C ILE A 137 -0.38 13.78 0.59
N VAL A 138 -0.37 15.09 0.83
CA VAL A 138 -0.52 15.65 2.19
C VAL A 138 -1.90 15.32 2.77
N GLY A 139 -2.94 15.33 1.93
CA GLY A 139 -4.31 15.03 2.33
C GLY A 139 -4.54 13.57 2.76
N ILE A 140 -3.84 12.62 2.13
CA ILE A 140 -3.98 11.18 2.41
C ILE A 140 -3.00 10.64 3.44
N LEU A 141 -1.90 11.35 3.71
CA LEU A 141 -0.84 10.88 4.62
C LEU A 141 -1.34 10.48 6.02
N PRO A 142 -2.26 11.21 6.68
CA PRO A 142 -2.79 10.80 7.98
C PRO A 142 -3.50 9.45 7.93
N GLU A 143 -4.23 9.16 6.85
CA GLU A 143 -4.93 7.88 6.66
C GLU A 143 -3.92 6.75 6.43
N LEU A 144 -2.85 6.98 5.66
CA LEU A 144 -1.80 5.99 5.46
C LEU A 144 -1.02 5.69 6.73
N VAL A 145 -0.66 6.71 7.50
CA VAL A 145 0.02 6.53 8.80
C VAL A 145 -0.91 5.84 9.79
N ARG A 146 -2.22 6.07 9.74
CA ARG A 146 -3.16 5.37 10.63
C ARG A 146 -3.28 3.88 10.31
N GLU A 147 -3.25 3.51 9.02
CA GLU A 147 -3.50 2.13 8.60
C GLU A 147 -2.21 1.31 8.49
N PHE A 148 -1.08 1.94 8.17
CA PHE A 148 0.22 1.28 8.00
C PHE A 148 1.28 1.73 9.01
N GLY A 149 1.02 2.78 9.80
CA GLY A 149 1.95 3.26 10.82
C GLY A 149 1.94 2.39 12.09
N SER A 150 3.08 2.45 12.79
CA SER A 150 3.54 1.60 13.89
C SER A 150 3.37 0.09 13.68
N LEU A 151 4.50 -0.59 13.45
CA LEU A 151 4.62 -2.07 13.48
C LEU A 151 4.29 -2.67 14.86
N MET A 152 4.35 -1.83 15.89
CA MET A 152 3.87 -2.20 17.22
C MET A 152 2.36 -1.94 17.26
N PRO A 153 1.54 -2.92 17.69
CA PRO A 153 0.19 -2.60 18.14
C PRO A 153 0.32 -1.45 19.13
N GLN A 154 -0.63 -0.50 19.15
CA GLN A 154 -0.68 0.48 20.23
C GLN A 154 -0.81 -0.30 21.53
N THR A 155 0.34 -0.61 22.13
CA THR A 155 0.38 -1.22 23.42
C THR A 155 -0.19 -0.15 24.32
N ASN A 156 -1.16 -0.53 25.15
CA ASN A 156 -1.58 0.30 26.26
C ASN A 156 -0.45 0.36 27.30
N SER A 157 0.78 0.62 26.84
CA SER A 157 1.94 0.83 27.67
C SER A 157 1.74 2.18 28.34
N ASN A 158 1.68 2.13 29.66
CA ASN A 158 1.68 3.33 30.48
C ASN A 158 3.09 3.96 30.54
N ASN A 159 4.09 3.37 29.88
CA ASN A 159 5.44 3.91 29.86
C ASN A 159 5.51 5.11 28.91
N PRO A 160 5.84 6.33 29.39
CA PRO A 160 5.98 7.49 28.52
C PRO A 160 7.04 7.31 27.45
N GLY A 161 8.07 6.48 27.69
CA GLY A 161 9.10 6.17 26.70
C GLY A 161 8.56 5.47 25.46
N ASP A 162 7.62 4.53 25.62
CA ASP A 162 7.04 3.78 24.51
C ASP A 162 6.15 4.68 23.64
N LYS A 163 5.45 5.64 24.26
CA LYS A 163 4.67 6.64 23.54
C LYS A 163 5.55 7.52 22.66
N VAL A 164 6.66 8.04 23.20
CA VAL A 164 7.61 8.85 22.44
C VAL A 164 8.26 8.03 21.32
N ALA A 165 8.64 6.78 21.58
CA ALA A 165 9.19 5.89 20.56
C ALA A 165 8.20 5.68 19.41
N SER A 166 6.94 5.39 19.70
CA SER A 166 5.87 5.24 18.70
C SER A 166 5.62 6.54 17.91
N GLU A 167 5.64 7.70 18.56
CA GLU A 167 5.53 9.00 17.88
C GLU A 167 6.70 9.25 16.91
N VAL A 168 7.93 8.93 17.32
CA VAL A 168 9.12 9.04 16.46
C VAL A 168 9.07 8.05 15.30
N GLU A 169 8.68 6.80 15.54
CA GLU A 169 8.52 5.79 14.49
C GLU A 169 7.48 6.21 13.46
N ASN A 170 6.31 6.69 13.90
CA ASN A 170 5.26 7.18 13.01
C ASN A 170 5.72 8.42 12.22
N TYR A 171 6.51 9.30 12.83
CA TYR A 171 7.10 10.43 12.13
C TYR A 171 8.06 9.98 11.02
N LEU A 172 9.01 9.08 11.32
CA LEU A 172 9.96 8.56 10.33
C LEU A 172 9.27 7.76 9.22
N PHE A 173 8.23 6.99 9.58
CA PHE A 173 7.38 6.31 8.62
C PHE A 173 6.67 7.31 7.70
N SER A 174 6.10 8.38 8.25
CA SER A 174 5.41 9.42 7.46
C SER A 174 6.35 10.10 6.46
N ILE A 175 7.61 10.37 6.83
CA ILE A 175 8.64 10.90 5.93
C ILE A 175 8.92 9.91 4.80
N THR A 176 9.06 8.62 5.13
CA THR A 176 9.33 7.56 4.15
C THR A 176 8.18 7.44 3.14
N VAL A 177 6.93 7.45 3.62
CA VAL A 177 5.73 7.44 2.76
C VAL A 177 5.67 8.69 1.89
N LEU A 178 5.90 9.87 2.45
CA LEU A 178 5.91 11.13 1.71
C LEU A 178 6.93 11.09 0.56
N ILE A 179 8.19 10.77 0.85
CA ILE A 179 9.25 10.68 -0.17
C ILE A 179 8.89 9.61 -1.21
N GLY A 180 8.44 8.44 -0.75
CA GLY A 180 8.05 7.33 -1.61
C GLY A 180 6.93 7.69 -2.58
N LEU A 181 5.86 8.33 -2.11
CA LEU A 181 4.73 8.75 -2.95
C LEU A 181 5.13 9.86 -3.92
N THR A 182 5.87 10.87 -3.46
CA THR A 182 6.37 11.94 -4.34
C THR A 182 7.24 11.38 -5.46
N GLN A 183 8.11 10.41 -5.18
CA GLN A 183 8.91 9.73 -6.22
C GLN A 183 8.02 9.03 -7.25
N ARG A 184 6.98 8.32 -6.80
CA ARG A 184 6.04 7.60 -7.68
C ARG A 184 5.27 8.56 -8.59
N VAL A 185 4.72 9.64 -8.02
CA VAL A 185 3.99 10.68 -8.77
C VAL A 185 4.91 11.32 -9.81
N LYS A 186 6.12 11.74 -9.43
CA LYS A 186 7.09 12.35 -10.36
C LYS A 186 7.54 11.40 -11.47
N ARG A 187 7.69 10.10 -11.20
CA ARG A 187 8.03 9.11 -12.22
C ARG A 187 6.89 8.87 -13.20
N ARG A 188 5.65 8.80 -12.71
CA ARG A 188 4.45 8.72 -13.57
C ARG A 188 4.37 9.92 -14.50
N ILE A 189 4.54 11.15 -14.01
CA ILE A 189 4.49 12.36 -14.85
C ILE A 189 5.55 12.32 -15.97
N LYS A 190 6.73 11.74 -15.70
CA LYS A 190 7.77 11.54 -16.72
C LYS A 190 7.44 10.47 -17.77
N GLY A 191 6.48 9.59 -17.50
CA GLY A 191 6.20 8.40 -18.29
C GLY A 191 4.77 8.34 -18.81
N TYR A 192 4.56 8.88 -20.01
CA TYR A 192 3.67 8.43 -21.10
C TYR A 192 3.98 9.25 -22.38
N PRO A 193 5.23 9.43 -22.84
CA PRO A 193 5.47 10.19 -24.06
C PRO A 193 4.88 9.47 -25.27
N GLU A 194 4.05 10.19 -26.02
CA GLU A 194 3.50 9.74 -27.29
C GLU A 194 4.64 9.22 -28.19
N GLY A 195 4.52 7.97 -28.65
CA GLY A 195 5.41 7.41 -29.67
C GLY A 195 6.66 6.67 -29.21
N ARG A 196 7.04 6.66 -27.93
CA ARG A 196 8.14 5.79 -27.43
C ARG A 196 7.64 4.67 -26.52
N LYS A 197 7.57 3.46 -27.07
CA LYS A 197 7.23 2.19 -26.37
C LYS A 197 8.09 1.89 -25.13
N SER A 198 9.21 2.58 -24.91
CA SER A 198 10.12 2.34 -23.79
C SER A 198 9.74 3.02 -22.47
N ASN A 199 8.72 3.89 -22.45
CA ASN A 199 8.47 4.80 -21.32
C ASN A 199 7.10 4.57 -20.65
N TYR A 200 6.64 3.32 -20.54
CA TYR A 200 5.54 3.03 -19.63
C TYR A 200 5.97 3.38 -18.20
N PRO A 201 5.11 4.03 -17.40
CA PRO A 201 5.44 4.30 -16.02
C PRO A 201 5.60 2.96 -15.32
N ASP A 202 6.74 2.77 -14.66
CA ASP A 202 7.06 1.49 -14.03
C ASP A 202 6.41 1.30 -12.65
N HIS A 203 5.58 2.28 -12.29
CA HIS A 203 4.92 2.46 -11.03
C HIS A 203 3.73 3.41 -11.21
N ASN A 204 2.58 3.07 -10.66
CA ASN A 204 1.40 3.92 -10.68
C ASN A 204 0.67 3.90 -9.33
N VAL A 205 0.18 5.07 -8.93
CA VAL A 205 -0.71 5.23 -7.77
C VAL A 205 -1.98 5.88 -8.26
N ILE A 206 -3.11 5.22 -8.03
CA ILE A 206 -4.43 5.72 -8.34
C ILE A 206 -5.21 5.96 -7.06
N CYS A 207 -6.20 6.85 -7.14
CA CYS A 207 -7.15 7.10 -6.07
C CYS A 207 -8.58 6.99 -6.60
N ILE A 208 -9.49 6.59 -5.72
CA ILE A 208 -10.92 6.77 -5.92
C ILE A 208 -11.32 8.06 -5.21
N VAL A 209 -12.07 8.91 -5.90
CA VAL A 209 -12.61 10.18 -5.41
C VAL A 209 -14.13 10.11 -5.48
N GLU A 210 -14.80 10.36 -4.37
CA GLU A 210 -16.22 10.67 -4.34
C GLU A 210 -16.41 12.15 -4.67
N GLN A 211 -17.26 12.44 -5.65
CA GLN A 211 -17.68 13.79 -6.00
C GLN A 211 -19.11 13.99 -5.51
N ILE A 212 -19.25 14.73 -4.42
CA ILE A 212 -20.55 15.02 -3.79
C ILE A 212 -21.02 16.38 -4.33
N PRO A 213 -22.20 16.44 -4.99
CA PRO A 213 -22.69 17.69 -5.55
C PRO A 213 -22.90 18.72 -4.43
N VAL A 214 -22.40 19.94 -4.62
CA VAL A 214 -22.66 21.07 -3.73
C VAL A 214 -24.01 21.65 -4.12
N ILE A 215 -24.94 21.69 -3.17
CA ILE A 215 -26.26 22.28 -3.39
C ILE A 215 -26.07 23.80 -3.53
N SER A 216 -26.05 24.30 -4.77
CA SER A 216 -26.11 25.73 -5.03
C SER A 216 -27.55 26.20 -5.05
N SER A 217 -27.83 27.31 -4.38
CA SER A 217 -29.12 27.99 -4.46
C SER A 217 -29.34 28.69 -5.80
N ASN A 218 -28.29 28.85 -6.62
CA ASN A 218 -28.36 29.51 -7.91
C ASN A 218 -28.34 28.50 -9.07
N PRO A 219 -29.45 28.28 -9.79
CA PRO A 219 -29.54 27.31 -10.88
C PRO A 219 -28.69 27.67 -12.11
N THR A 220 -28.18 28.90 -12.18
CA THR A 220 -27.34 29.36 -13.30
C THR A 220 -25.85 29.08 -13.11
N GLN A 221 -25.42 28.67 -11.91
CA GLN A 221 -24.02 28.34 -11.67
C GLN A 221 -23.69 26.93 -12.16
N PRO A 222 -22.49 26.71 -12.74
CA PRO A 222 -22.03 25.38 -13.08
C PRO A 222 -22.03 24.51 -11.82
N GLN A 223 -22.50 23.28 -11.97
CA GLN A 223 -22.57 22.33 -10.86
C GLN A 223 -21.18 22.11 -10.29
N SER A 224 -20.99 22.49 -9.02
CA SER A 224 -19.75 22.26 -8.29
C SER A 224 -19.86 20.99 -7.47
N TYR A 225 -18.72 20.33 -7.28
CA TYR A 225 -18.61 19.09 -6.51
C TYR A 225 -17.59 19.29 -5.39
N ASN A 226 -17.91 18.75 -4.22
CA ASN A 226 -16.94 18.54 -3.16
C ASN A 226 -16.26 17.20 -3.42
N GLU A 227 -14.95 17.23 -3.63
CA GLU A 227 -14.14 16.06 -3.92
C GLU A 227 -13.51 15.51 -2.65
N GLN A 228 -13.66 14.21 -2.45
CA GLN A 228 -13.04 13.50 -1.34
C GLN A 228 -12.41 12.22 -1.88
N ILE A 229 -11.08 12.09 -1.81
CA ILE A 229 -10.43 10.78 -2.00
C ILE A 229 -11.04 9.81 -1.00
N VAL A 230 -11.26 8.54 -1.32
CA VAL A 230 -11.85 7.56 -0.38
C VAL A 230 -11.09 6.24 -0.37
N GLY A 231 -10.10 6.12 -1.24
CA GLY A 231 -9.20 4.99 -1.29
C GLY A 231 -8.06 5.22 -2.28
N ILE A 232 -7.01 4.43 -2.13
CA ILE A 232 -5.85 4.44 -3.02
C ILE A 232 -5.46 3.01 -3.41
N GLY A 233 -4.87 2.87 -4.59
CA GLY A 233 -4.30 1.64 -5.10
C GLY A 233 -2.93 1.90 -5.70
N GLU A 234 -1.99 0.99 -5.47
CA GLU A 234 -0.62 1.09 -5.98
C GLU A 234 -0.26 -0.18 -6.76
N ILE A 235 0.26 0.00 -7.98
CA ILE A 235 0.77 -1.07 -8.82
C ILE A 235 2.13 -0.69 -9.40
N SER A 236 3.01 -1.68 -9.54
CA SER A 236 4.33 -1.48 -10.13
C SER A 236 4.87 -2.72 -10.78
N TRP A 237 5.85 -2.55 -11.68
CA TRP A 237 6.68 -3.67 -12.09
C TRP A 237 7.61 -4.06 -10.96
N GLN A 238 7.60 -5.33 -10.57
CA GLN A 238 8.53 -5.89 -9.57
C GLN A 238 9.12 -7.21 -10.06
N PRO A 239 10.36 -7.52 -9.67
CA PRO A 239 10.87 -8.89 -9.79
C PRO A 239 9.93 -9.87 -9.08
N PRO A 240 9.66 -11.06 -9.65
CA PRO A 240 8.75 -12.05 -9.08
C PRO A 240 9.39 -12.75 -7.86
N ASN A 241 9.52 -12.03 -6.74
CA ASN A 241 10.09 -12.55 -5.51
C ASN A 241 9.04 -12.57 -4.38
N PRO A 242 8.52 -13.74 -4.00
CA PRO A 242 7.50 -13.86 -2.95
C PRO A 242 8.03 -13.59 -1.55
N ASN A 243 9.35 -13.55 -1.34
CA ASN A 243 9.94 -13.29 -0.02
C ASN A 243 10.19 -11.80 0.23
N ARG A 244 9.70 -10.92 -0.65
CA ARG A 244 9.97 -9.49 -0.60
C ARG A 244 8.75 -8.67 -0.95
N ASN A 245 8.51 -7.61 -0.18
CA ASN A 245 7.60 -6.55 -0.55
C ASN A 245 8.26 -5.59 -1.56
N ALA A 246 7.42 -4.80 -2.24
CA ALA A 246 7.90 -3.69 -3.04
C ALA A 246 8.70 -2.71 -2.15
N PRO A 247 9.87 -2.23 -2.61
CA PRO A 247 10.66 -1.30 -1.83
C PRO A 247 9.92 0.02 -1.60
N PRO A 248 10.16 0.71 -0.47
CA PRO A 248 9.54 2.02 -0.19
C PRO A 248 9.95 3.08 -1.22
N PHE A 249 11.13 2.93 -1.82
CA PHE A 249 11.65 3.80 -2.88
C PHE A 249 11.59 3.11 -4.23
N VAL A 250 11.25 3.87 -5.28
CA VAL A 250 11.04 3.29 -6.60
C VAL A 250 12.38 3.02 -7.29
N LEU A 251 12.68 1.75 -7.53
CA LEU A 251 13.81 1.36 -8.37
C LEU A 251 13.50 1.63 -9.86
N PRO A 252 14.45 2.15 -10.64
CA PRO A 252 14.31 2.23 -12.10
C PRO A 252 14.01 0.88 -12.75
N TYR A 253 13.19 0.88 -13.80
CA TYR A 253 12.79 -0.32 -14.54
C TYR A 253 13.96 -1.19 -15.03
N PHE A 254 15.05 -0.58 -15.53
CA PHE A 254 16.21 -1.34 -15.98
C PHE A 254 16.89 -2.14 -14.83
N ILE A 255 16.89 -1.59 -13.61
CA ILE A 255 17.39 -2.29 -12.42
C ILE A 255 16.46 -3.44 -12.07
N LYS A 256 15.13 -3.24 -12.16
CA LYS A 256 14.14 -4.29 -11.93
C LYS A 256 14.30 -5.44 -12.93
N GLN A 257 14.54 -5.15 -14.21
CA GLN A 257 14.85 -6.19 -15.21
C GLN A 257 16.13 -6.95 -14.86
N LEU A 258 17.20 -6.23 -14.50
CA LEU A 258 18.47 -6.85 -14.11
C LEU A 258 18.29 -7.77 -12.89
N LEU A 259 17.58 -7.31 -11.87
CA LEU A 259 17.27 -8.09 -10.68
C LEU A 259 16.37 -9.30 -10.98
N SER A 260 15.48 -9.20 -11.97
CA SER A 260 14.63 -10.31 -12.41
C SER A 260 15.47 -11.40 -13.10
N LYS A 261 16.49 -11.02 -13.87
CA LYS A 261 17.43 -11.96 -14.50
C LYS A 261 18.33 -12.67 -13.49
N PHE A 262 18.81 -11.95 -12.46
CA PHE A 262 19.68 -12.54 -11.43
C PHE A 262 18.93 -13.39 -10.40
N ASN A 263 17.66 -13.05 -10.14
CA ASN A 263 16.80 -13.81 -9.22
C ASN A 263 15.67 -14.50 -9.99
N ALA A 264 15.98 -14.99 -11.19
CA ALA A 264 14.97 -15.57 -12.06
C ALA A 264 14.32 -16.76 -11.34
N GLY A 265 13.05 -16.55 -10.97
CA GLY A 265 12.21 -17.60 -10.43
C GLY A 265 11.71 -18.49 -11.56
N THR A 266 11.18 -19.64 -11.21
CA THR A 266 10.35 -20.43 -12.12
C THR A 266 8.88 -20.04 -11.94
N ASP A 267 8.13 -19.89 -13.02
CA ASP A 267 6.67 -19.75 -12.96
C ASP A 267 5.96 -21.07 -12.62
N ASP A 268 4.63 -21.04 -12.69
CA ASP A 268 3.76 -22.19 -12.44
C ASP A 268 4.00 -23.35 -13.44
N ASP A 269 4.56 -23.06 -14.61
CA ASP A 269 4.92 -24.06 -15.63
C ASP A 269 6.38 -24.51 -15.52
N GLY A 270 7.12 -23.99 -14.54
CA GLY A 270 8.54 -24.28 -14.36
C GLY A 270 9.45 -23.50 -15.34
N GLN A 271 8.91 -22.56 -16.11
CA GLN A 271 9.68 -21.72 -17.02
C GLN A 271 10.38 -20.60 -16.25
N LEU A 272 11.57 -20.25 -16.72
CA LEU A 272 12.35 -19.17 -16.15
C LEU A 272 11.66 -17.82 -16.41
N VAL A 273 11.26 -17.14 -15.34
CA VAL A 273 10.70 -15.79 -15.43
C VAL A 273 11.83 -14.78 -15.31
N ASP A 274 12.22 -14.21 -16.45
CA ASP A 274 13.28 -13.21 -16.54
C ASP A 274 12.76 -11.77 -16.66
N THR A 275 11.44 -11.61 -16.68
CA THR A 275 10.76 -10.32 -16.78
C THR A 275 10.08 -9.92 -15.47
N PRO A 276 10.07 -8.63 -15.12
CA PRO A 276 9.25 -8.13 -14.03
C PRO A 276 7.77 -8.49 -14.25
N ARG A 277 7.01 -8.63 -13.16
CA ARG A 277 5.55 -8.87 -13.19
C ARG A 277 4.79 -7.67 -12.63
N GLY A 278 3.50 -7.57 -12.94
CA GLY A 278 2.62 -6.60 -12.30
C GLY A 278 2.49 -6.94 -10.82
N TYR A 279 2.76 -5.99 -9.93
CA TYR A 279 2.69 -6.20 -8.49
C TYR A 279 1.88 -5.09 -7.82
N ILE A 280 0.77 -5.48 -7.21
CA ILE A 280 -0.10 -4.60 -6.42
C ILE A 280 0.44 -4.58 -4.99
N SER A 281 1.01 -3.46 -4.58
CA SER A 281 1.67 -3.32 -3.27
C SER A 281 0.72 -2.83 -2.19
N ASN A 282 -0.17 -1.89 -2.51
CA ASN A 282 -1.06 -1.28 -1.54
C ASN A 282 -2.46 -1.11 -2.13
N VAL A 283 -3.46 -1.54 -1.36
CA VAL A 283 -4.88 -1.28 -1.65
C VAL A 283 -5.52 -0.86 -0.34
N LEU A 284 -5.93 0.40 -0.28
CA LEU A 284 -6.52 0.96 0.93
C LEU A 284 -7.85 1.64 0.61
N VAL A 285 -8.89 1.25 1.31
CA VAL A 285 -10.17 1.97 1.36
C VAL A 285 -10.36 2.50 2.77
N TRP A 286 -10.70 3.78 2.87
CA TRP A 286 -10.92 4.45 4.14
C TRP A 286 -11.97 3.72 4.96
N LYS A 287 -11.76 3.65 6.27
CA LYS A 287 -12.60 2.87 7.19
C LYS A 287 -14.09 3.24 7.09
N SER A 288 -14.40 4.52 6.91
CA SER A 288 -15.75 5.06 6.77
C SER A 288 -16.42 4.76 5.42
N ARG A 289 -15.71 4.13 4.48
CA ARG A 289 -16.16 3.83 3.10
C ARG A 289 -16.01 2.35 2.72
N ARG A 290 -15.61 1.50 3.66
CA ARG A 290 -15.54 0.04 3.45
C ARG A 290 -16.95 -0.55 3.30
N GLY A 291 -17.05 -1.70 2.62
CA GLY A 291 -18.32 -2.38 2.39
C GLY A 291 -19.15 -1.83 1.21
N LEU A 292 -18.68 -0.78 0.55
CA LEU A 292 -19.34 -0.16 -0.63
C LEU A 292 -18.82 -0.71 -1.98
N GLY A 293 -17.91 -1.68 -1.95
CA GLY A 293 -17.34 -2.28 -3.16
C GLY A 293 -16.16 -1.53 -3.77
N TYR A 294 -15.69 -0.43 -3.17
CA TYR A 294 -14.60 0.41 -3.71
C TYR A 294 -13.28 -0.35 -3.90
N ALA A 295 -13.01 -1.34 -3.05
CA ALA A 295 -11.83 -2.20 -3.21
C ALA A 295 -11.89 -3.01 -4.52
N ARG A 296 -13.07 -3.45 -4.97
CA ARG A 296 -13.23 -4.14 -6.27
C ARG A 296 -12.93 -3.19 -7.44
N VAL A 297 -13.38 -1.95 -7.34
CA VAL A 297 -13.10 -0.91 -8.35
C VAL A 297 -11.62 -0.59 -8.43
N LEU A 298 -10.95 -0.41 -7.28
CA LEU A 298 -9.49 -0.23 -7.22
C LEU A 298 -8.78 -1.42 -7.87
N MET A 299 -9.12 -2.65 -7.49
CA MET A 299 -8.48 -3.84 -8.05
C MET A 299 -8.68 -3.95 -9.56
N ALA A 300 -9.91 -3.75 -10.05
CA ALA A 300 -10.21 -3.77 -11.47
C ALA A 300 -9.38 -2.72 -12.24
N ALA A 301 -9.29 -1.50 -11.72
CA ALA A 301 -8.46 -0.45 -12.31
C ALA A 301 -6.97 -0.80 -12.31
N LEU A 302 -6.42 -1.37 -11.23
CA LEU A 302 -5.03 -1.80 -11.17
C LEU A 302 -4.74 -2.96 -12.13
N GLU A 303 -5.66 -3.93 -12.24
CA GLU A 303 -5.59 -5.01 -13.22
C GLU A 303 -5.62 -4.46 -14.66
N GLY A 304 -6.49 -3.50 -14.95
CA GLY A 304 -6.55 -2.81 -16.24
C GLY A 304 -5.24 -2.09 -16.58
N ILE A 305 -4.58 -1.46 -15.61
CA ILE A 305 -3.24 -0.89 -15.77
C ILE A 305 -2.22 -1.99 -16.09
N ALA A 306 -2.23 -3.11 -15.36
CA ALA A 306 -1.31 -4.23 -15.60
C ALA A 306 -1.45 -4.79 -17.03
N LYS A 307 -2.69 -4.98 -17.51
CA LYS A 307 -2.97 -5.42 -18.88
C LYS A 307 -2.47 -4.40 -19.92
N SER A 308 -2.64 -3.09 -19.67
CA SER A 308 -2.11 -2.04 -20.55
C SER A 308 -0.58 -2.10 -20.67
N TRP A 309 0.09 -2.56 -19.62
CA TRP A 309 1.53 -2.81 -19.58
C TRP A 309 1.95 -4.14 -20.20
N LYS A 310 1.00 -4.95 -20.67
CA LYS A 310 1.22 -6.32 -21.20
C LYS A 310 1.80 -7.28 -20.16
N CYS A 311 1.49 -7.06 -18.88
CA CYS A 311 1.74 -8.06 -17.85
C CYS A 311 0.91 -9.31 -18.19
N GLN A 312 1.50 -10.51 -18.14
CA GLN A 312 0.77 -11.79 -18.26
C GLN A 312 0.04 -12.17 -16.96
N ASP A 313 0.52 -11.65 -15.83
CA ASP A 313 -0.06 -11.88 -14.52
C ASP A 313 0.08 -10.63 -13.65
N VAL A 314 -0.73 -10.58 -12.59
CA VAL A 314 -0.59 -9.62 -11.51
C VAL A 314 -0.50 -10.36 -10.18
N ARG A 315 0.33 -9.85 -9.28
CA ARG A 315 0.67 -10.49 -8.01
C ARG A 315 0.50 -9.53 -6.84
N LEU A 316 0.28 -10.06 -5.66
CA LEU A 316 0.16 -9.28 -4.43
C LEU A 316 0.51 -10.12 -3.20
N HIS A 317 0.74 -9.43 -2.09
CA HIS A 317 0.71 -10.04 -0.77
C HIS A 317 -0.58 -9.67 -0.04
N VAL A 318 -1.10 -10.59 0.74
CA VAL A 318 -2.20 -10.36 1.69
C VAL A 318 -1.85 -10.98 3.04
N ASP A 319 -2.33 -10.37 4.12
CA ASP A 319 -2.15 -10.92 5.46
C ASP A 319 -2.65 -12.37 5.54
N ALA A 320 -1.79 -13.26 6.04
CA ALA A 320 -2.11 -14.68 6.18
C ALA A 320 -2.98 -14.98 7.40
N ASP A 321 -3.05 -14.07 8.38
CA ASP A 321 -3.90 -14.26 9.56
C ASP A 321 -5.39 -14.35 9.16
N GLU A 322 -6.05 -15.42 9.57
CA GLU A 322 -7.44 -15.70 9.20
C GLU A 322 -8.45 -14.70 9.79
N LYS A 323 -8.06 -13.85 10.75
CA LYS A 323 -8.94 -12.87 11.37
C LYS A 323 -8.74 -11.49 10.73
N SER A 324 -7.51 -10.98 10.67
CA SER A 324 -7.22 -9.68 10.04
C SER A 324 -7.22 -9.75 8.52
N GLY A 325 -6.73 -10.85 7.93
CA GLY A 325 -6.66 -11.06 6.49
C GLY A 325 -7.96 -11.51 5.83
N LYS A 326 -8.91 -12.09 6.59
CA LYS A 326 -10.13 -12.77 6.06
C LYS A 326 -10.82 -12.05 4.92
N VAL A 327 -11.10 -10.76 5.13
CA VAL A 327 -11.89 -9.95 4.20
C VAL A 327 -11.11 -9.68 2.92
N ALA A 328 -9.83 -9.37 3.03
CA ALA A 328 -8.96 -9.14 1.88
C ALA A 328 -8.70 -10.44 1.12
N GLN A 329 -8.41 -11.54 1.81
CA GLN A 329 -8.24 -12.85 1.18
C GLN A 329 -9.52 -13.29 0.43
N SER A 330 -10.69 -13.11 1.04
CA SER A 330 -11.98 -13.40 0.39
C SER A 330 -12.19 -12.53 -0.85
N LEU A 331 -11.90 -11.23 -0.77
CA LEU A 331 -11.93 -10.32 -1.92
C LEU A 331 -11.05 -10.85 -3.05
N TYR A 332 -9.78 -11.14 -2.80
CA TYR A 332 -8.83 -11.56 -3.84
C TYR A 332 -9.20 -12.91 -4.44
N ARG A 333 -9.58 -13.90 -3.63
CA ARG A 333 -10.08 -15.20 -4.13
C ARG A 333 -11.30 -15.02 -5.04
N ASN A 334 -12.25 -14.16 -4.65
CA ASN A 334 -13.44 -13.86 -5.47
C ASN A 334 -13.11 -13.10 -6.77
N LEU A 335 -11.96 -12.42 -6.82
CA LEU A 335 -11.45 -11.77 -8.04
C LEU A 335 -10.64 -12.74 -8.92
N GLY A 336 -10.47 -13.99 -8.51
CA GLY A 336 -9.73 -15.02 -9.26
C GLY A 336 -8.24 -15.10 -8.92
N TYR A 337 -7.79 -14.48 -7.82
CA TYR A 337 -6.43 -14.68 -7.34
C TYR A 337 -6.28 -16.04 -6.67
N ALA A 338 -5.19 -16.74 -6.98
CA ALA A 338 -4.79 -18.01 -6.39
C ALA A 338 -3.45 -17.85 -5.65
N GLY A 339 -3.24 -18.65 -4.60
CA GLY A 339 -1.96 -18.72 -3.91
C GLY A 339 -0.87 -19.34 -4.79
N VAL A 340 0.35 -18.80 -4.74
CA VAL A 340 1.49 -19.35 -5.47
C VAL A 340 2.34 -20.17 -4.50
N PRO A 341 2.30 -21.52 -4.55
CA PRO A 341 2.98 -22.37 -3.57
C PRO A 341 4.51 -22.30 -3.69
N ASP A 342 5.20 -22.36 -2.54
CA ASP A 342 6.67 -22.44 -2.52
C ASP A 342 7.16 -23.83 -2.96
N ARG A 343 7.45 -23.96 -4.25
CA ARG A 343 8.02 -25.18 -4.83
C ARG A 343 9.46 -25.43 -4.36
N GLY A 344 10.20 -24.37 -3.99
CA GLY A 344 11.61 -24.46 -3.57
C GLY A 344 11.82 -24.98 -2.15
N SER A 345 10.84 -24.83 -1.27
CA SER A 345 10.88 -25.39 0.09
C SER A 345 10.69 -26.92 0.12
N THR A 346 9.96 -27.47 -0.86
CA THR A 346 9.71 -28.92 -0.91
C THR A 346 10.97 -29.76 -1.13
N SER A 347 11.99 -29.24 -1.81
CA SER A 347 13.28 -29.92 -1.95
C SER A 347 14.16 -29.83 -0.69
N ARG A 348 13.93 -28.83 0.19
CA ARG A 348 14.58 -28.76 1.52
C ARG A 348 13.93 -29.66 2.58
N LYS A 349 12.70 -30.14 2.37
CA LYS A 349 12.08 -31.18 3.23
C LYS A 349 12.93 -32.45 3.31
N ALA A 350 13.80 -32.73 2.33
CA ALA A 350 14.71 -33.87 2.36
C ALA A 350 15.84 -33.76 3.41
N LYS A 351 16.06 -32.59 4.02
CA LYS A 351 17.19 -32.34 4.93
C LYS A 351 16.83 -31.97 6.37
N GLY A 352 15.59 -32.22 6.81
CA GLY A 352 15.18 -32.15 8.21
C GLY A 352 14.99 -30.75 8.81
N ASP A 353 15.31 -29.69 8.07
CA ASP A 353 15.23 -28.31 8.55
C ASP A 353 13.87 -27.69 8.17
N ARG A 354 12.80 -28.12 8.86
CA ARG A 354 11.47 -27.54 8.69
C ARG A 354 11.47 -26.15 9.33
N VAL A 355 11.46 -25.11 8.50
CA VAL A 355 11.28 -23.74 8.97
C VAL A 355 9.85 -23.56 9.51
N GLY A 356 9.67 -23.86 10.81
CA GLY A 356 8.82 -23.18 11.80
C GLY A 356 7.40 -22.68 11.49
N LEU A 357 6.72 -23.10 10.43
CA LEU A 357 5.36 -22.64 10.07
C LEU A 357 4.27 -23.70 10.31
N GLU A 358 4.59 -24.80 10.99
CA GLU A 358 3.64 -25.89 11.26
C GLU A 358 2.41 -25.43 12.06
N TRP A 359 2.54 -24.35 12.84
CA TRP A 359 1.44 -23.75 13.62
C TRP A 359 0.37 -23.06 12.76
N LEU A 360 0.66 -22.71 11.50
CA LEU A 360 -0.33 -22.15 10.56
C LEU A 360 -1.10 -23.23 9.78
N GLY A 361 -0.81 -24.51 10.06
CA GLY A 361 -1.46 -25.63 9.40
C GLY A 361 -0.85 -25.97 8.02
N PRO A 362 -0.83 -27.26 7.62
CA PRO A 362 -0.29 -27.70 6.33
C PRO A 362 -1.00 -27.10 5.11
N SER A 363 -2.26 -26.66 5.25
CA SER A 363 -3.06 -26.09 4.17
C SER A 363 -2.47 -24.77 3.65
N MET A 364 -1.99 -23.91 4.55
CA MET A 364 -1.56 -22.54 4.20
C MET A 364 -0.28 -22.52 3.36
N VAL A 365 0.60 -23.52 3.50
CA VAL A 365 1.82 -23.63 2.67
C VAL A 365 1.47 -23.84 1.19
N ASN A 366 0.41 -24.59 0.91
CA ASN A 366 -0.08 -24.80 -0.45
C ASN A 366 -0.83 -23.58 -0.99
N GLU A 367 -1.22 -22.64 -0.12
CA GLU A 367 -1.85 -21.37 -0.47
C GLU A 367 -0.83 -20.23 -0.70
N GLY A 368 0.46 -20.56 -0.76
CA GLY A 368 1.51 -19.57 -1.02
C GLY A 368 1.86 -18.73 0.21
N LEU A 369 2.02 -19.35 1.37
CA LEU A 369 2.48 -18.69 2.59
C LEU A 369 3.99 -18.38 2.54
N TYR A 370 4.34 -17.11 2.75
CA TYR A 370 5.71 -16.61 2.82
C TYR A 370 5.93 -15.73 4.06
N MET A 371 7.17 -15.70 4.55
CA MET A 371 7.58 -14.79 5.61
C MET A 371 8.26 -13.57 5.00
N VAL A 372 7.59 -12.42 5.04
CA VAL A 372 8.10 -11.16 4.48
C VAL A 372 8.32 -10.18 5.63
N ASP A 373 9.57 -9.80 5.86
CA ASP A 373 9.96 -8.90 6.97
C ASP A 373 9.48 -9.38 8.36
N GLY A 374 9.35 -10.70 8.53
CA GLY A 374 8.88 -11.32 9.77
C GLY A 374 7.36 -11.36 9.93
N ILE A 375 6.60 -10.99 8.89
CA ILE A 375 5.14 -11.05 8.83
C ILE A 375 4.73 -12.21 7.91
N PRO A 376 3.82 -13.11 8.35
CA PRO A 376 3.28 -14.16 7.48
C PRO A 376 2.29 -13.55 6.48
N LEU A 377 2.58 -13.69 5.19
CA LEU A 377 1.74 -13.19 4.10
C LEU A 377 1.44 -14.33 3.11
N LEU A 378 0.24 -14.32 2.53
CA LEU A 378 -0.06 -15.13 1.34
C LEU A 378 0.36 -14.35 0.10
N TYR A 379 1.19 -14.96 -0.73
CA TYR A 379 1.55 -14.46 -2.04
C TYR A 379 0.57 -15.02 -3.06
N MET A 380 -0.22 -14.12 -3.66
CA MET A 380 -1.29 -14.48 -4.58
C MET A 380 -1.01 -13.93 -5.97
N GLN A 381 -1.49 -14.65 -6.98
CA GLN A 381 -1.35 -14.34 -8.40
C GLN A 381 -2.71 -14.47 -9.11
N LYS A 382 -2.93 -13.62 -10.10
CA LYS A 382 -4.00 -13.74 -11.08
C LYS A 382 -3.40 -13.63 -12.47
N SER A 383 -3.53 -14.69 -13.26
CA SER A 383 -3.10 -14.71 -14.66
C SER A 383 -4.13 -13.99 -15.54
N PHE A 384 -3.66 -13.38 -16.61
CA PHE A 384 -4.51 -12.78 -17.64
C PHE A 384 -4.51 -13.67 -18.88
N GLU A 385 -5.69 -13.92 -19.42
CA GLU A 385 -5.84 -14.39 -20.79
C GLU A 385 -5.61 -13.18 -21.70
N ILE A 386 -4.48 -13.15 -22.41
CA ILE A 386 -4.10 -12.06 -23.34
C ILE A 386 -4.30 -12.50 -24.78
#